data_AF-A0A7K5Q5H9-F1
#
_entry.id   AF-A0A7K5Q5H9-F1
#
_cell.length_a   1.000
_cell.length_b   1.000
_cell.length_c   1.000
_cell.angle_alpha   90.00
_cell.angle_beta   90.00
_cell.angle_gamma   90.00
#
_symmetry.space_group_name_H-M   'P 1'
#
loop_
_entity.id
_entity.type
_entity.pdbx_description
1 polymer ?
#
loop_
_entity_poly.entity_id
_entity_poly.type
_entity_poly.pdbx_seq_one_letter_code
_entity_poly.pdbx_strand_id
1 'polypeptide(L)'
;HLHVEIFGTQGKPAIAHRDLKSRNILVKSNRQCCIADLGLAVMHSQGSDYLDIGNNPRVGTKRYMAPEVLSEQIRTDCFESYKKTDIWAYGLVLWEITRRTVVNGTVEEYRPPFFDAVPSDPSFEDMKKVVCVDQQTPDIPNRLFSDSVLSVLARIMKECWYQSPSARLTALRIKKTLKKLNNSLEKPKPEE
;
A
#
# COMPACT_ATOMS: atom_id res chain seq x y z
N HIS A 1 6.93 -8.15 6.37
CA HIS A 1 8.19 -8.45 7.06
C HIS A 1 8.73 -7.20 7.72
N LEU A 2 8.96 -6.11 6.96
CA LEU A 2 9.37 -4.80 7.50
C LEU A 2 8.58 -4.38 8.75
N HIS A 3 7.24 -4.31 8.66
CA HIS A 3 6.33 -3.87 9.73
C HIS A 3 6.31 -4.70 11.01
N VAL A 4 6.88 -5.91 11.01
CA VAL A 4 6.85 -6.83 12.15
C VAL A 4 8.20 -6.74 12.88
N GLU A 5 8.14 -6.54 14.20
CA GLU A 5 9.30 -6.68 15.09
C GLU A 5 9.57 -8.18 15.34
N ILE A 6 10.84 -8.55 15.36
CA ILE A 6 11.29 -9.91 15.67
C ILE A 6 12.14 -9.82 16.93
N PHE A 7 11.77 -10.55 17.97
CA PHE A 7 12.47 -10.58 19.26
C PHE A 7 13.58 -11.65 19.27
N GLY A 8 14.58 -11.47 20.13
CA GLY A 8 15.69 -12.42 20.33
C GLY A 8 17.06 -11.82 19.98
N THR A 9 18.12 -12.62 20.13
CA THR A 9 19.52 -12.21 19.91
C THR A 9 19.83 -11.84 18.46
N GLN A 10 19.04 -12.34 17.51
CA GLN A 10 19.05 -11.96 16.09
C GLN A 10 17.74 -11.24 15.73
N GLY A 11 17.28 -10.37 16.63
CA GLY A 11 16.05 -9.61 16.47
C GLY A 11 16.10 -8.59 15.33
N LYS A 12 14.95 -8.02 15.00
CA LYS A 12 14.80 -6.95 14.00
C LYS A 12 13.79 -5.94 14.52
N PRO A 13 14.10 -4.62 14.54
CA PRO A 13 13.11 -3.61 14.88
C PRO A 13 11.96 -3.62 13.87
N ALA A 14 10.77 -3.14 14.23
CA ALA A 14 9.74 -2.88 13.23
C ALA A 14 10.18 -1.71 12.33
N ILE A 15 9.91 -1.78 11.03
CA ILE A 15 10.37 -0.79 10.04
C ILE A 15 9.16 -0.34 9.21
N ALA A 16 8.97 0.97 9.04
CA ALA A 16 8.02 1.56 8.09
C ALA A 16 8.79 2.25 6.94
N HIS A 17 8.30 2.11 5.71
CA HIS A 17 9.03 2.45 4.48
C HIS A 17 8.94 3.93 4.11
N ARG A 18 7.75 4.54 4.25
CA ARG A 18 7.44 5.96 4.02
C ARG A 18 7.53 6.48 2.57
N ASP A 19 8.16 5.74 1.67
CA ASP A 19 8.11 6.00 0.21
C ASP A 19 7.79 4.76 -0.63
N LEU A 20 6.78 3.99 -0.20
CA LEU A 20 6.35 2.81 -0.95
C LEU A 20 5.64 3.24 -2.25
N LYS A 21 6.11 2.75 -3.38
CA LYS A 21 5.55 3.03 -4.72
C LYS A 21 6.00 1.96 -5.70
N SER A 22 5.35 1.86 -6.86
CA SER A 22 5.68 0.84 -7.87
C SER A 22 7.15 0.92 -8.33
N ARG A 23 7.73 2.12 -8.42
CA ARG A 23 9.16 2.33 -8.74
C ARG A 23 10.14 1.81 -7.68
N ASN A 24 9.71 1.66 -6.44
CA ASN A 24 10.53 1.13 -5.33
C ASN A 24 10.25 -0.36 -5.07
N ILE A 25 9.63 -1.06 -6.04
CA ILE A 25 9.36 -2.49 -5.97
C ILE A 25 9.99 -3.14 -7.21
N LEU A 26 10.93 -4.04 -6.98
CA LEU A 26 11.63 -4.77 -8.04
C LEU A 26 10.95 -6.12 -8.27
N VAL A 27 10.91 -6.56 -9.53
CA VAL A 27 10.42 -7.89 -9.91
C VAL A 27 11.60 -8.81 -10.16
N LYS A 28 11.69 -9.91 -9.41
CA LYS A 28 12.73 -10.93 -9.56
C LYS A 28 12.42 -11.86 -10.74
N SER A 29 13.41 -12.63 -11.18
CA SER A 29 13.27 -13.63 -12.26
C SER A 29 12.17 -14.68 -11.97
N ASN A 30 11.95 -15.01 -10.71
CA ASN A 30 10.87 -15.92 -10.28
C ASN A 30 9.49 -15.26 -10.20
N ARG A 31 9.33 -14.05 -10.75
CA ARG A 31 8.09 -13.24 -10.76
C ARG A 31 7.58 -12.81 -9.38
N GLN A 32 8.36 -13.00 -8.32
CA GLN A 32 8.07 -12.40 -7.02
C GLN A 32 8.65 -10.99 -6.93
N CYS A 33 8.00 -10.13 -6.15
CA CYS A 33 8.49 -8.79 -5.89
C CYS A 33 9.40 -8.72 -4.65
N CYS A 34 10.32 -7.78 -4.63
CA CYS A 34 11.00 -7.31 -3.42
C CYS A 34 10.91 -5.78 -3.31
N ILE A 35 10.80 -5.29 -2.08
CA ILE A 35 10.78 -3.85 -1.78
C ILE A 35 12.23 -3.36 -1.73
N ALA A 36 12.50 -2.21 -2.33
CA ALA A 36 13.79 -1.55 -2.40
C ALA A 36 13.69 -0.10 -1.93
N ASP A 37 14.83 0.59 -1.83
CA ASP A 37 14.93 2.01 -1.44
C ASP A 37 14.37 2.33 -0.04
N LEU A 38 15.14 1.93 0.98
CA LEU A 38 14.82 2.16 2.40
C LEU A 38 15.40 3.48 2.94
N GLY A 39 15.81 4.42 2.07
CA GLY A 39 16.49 5.65 2.48
C GLY A 39 15.66 6.59 3.36
N LEU A 40 14.33 6.43 3.36
CA LEU A 40 13.38 7.19 4.17
C LEU A 40 12.74 6.35 5.29
N ALA A 41 13.19 5.11 5.47
CA ALA A 41 12.59 4.21 6.44
C ALA A 41 12.82 4.68 7.89
N VAL A 42 11.85 4.38 8.75
CA VAL A 42 11.92 4.65 10.20
C VAL A 42 11.77 3.36 10.97
N MET A 43 12.38 3.29 12.15
CA MET A 43 12.46 2.08 12.95
C MET A 43 11.85 2.27 14.34
N HIS A 44 11.31 1.18 14.88
CA HIS A 44 10.80 1.12 16.24
C HIS A 44 11.19 -0.19 16.89
N SER A 45 11.67 -0.14 18.14
CA SER A 45 11.88 -1.34 18.95
C SER A 45 11.23 -1.21 20.32
N GLN A 46 10.29 -2.11 20.62
CA GLN A 46 9.61 -2.16 21.90
C GLN A 46 10.56 -2.42 23.07
N GLY A 47 11.63 -3.19 22.85
CA GLY A 47 12.56 -3.57 23.92
C GLY A 47 13.41 -2.41 24.45
N SER A 48 13.52 -1.31 23.70
CA SER A 48 14.31 -0.12 24.08
C SER A 48 13.48 1.16 24.14
N ASP A 49 12.15 1.05 23.93
CA ASP A 49 11.24 2.18 23.70
C ASP A 49 11.80 3.20 22.68
N TYR A 50 12.56 2.68 21.71
CA TYR A 50 13.30 3.48 20.75
C TYR A 50 12.48 3.67 19.48
N LEU A 51 12.30 4.94 19.10
CA LEU A 51 11.60 5.35 17.91
C LEU A 51 12.52 6.28 17.10
N ASP A 52 13.12 5.74 16.03
CA ASP A 52 13.95 6.51 15.10
C ASP A 52 13.05 7.23 14.09
N ILE A 53 12.46 8.35 14.53
CA ILE A 53 11.72 9.23 13.64
C ILE A 53 12.72 10.22 13.03
N GLY A 54 12.96 10.14 11.73
CA GLY A 54 13.66 11.22 11.02
C GLY A 54 12.93 12.57 11.19
N ASN A 55 13.67 13.68 11.12
CA ASN A 55 13.19 15.03 11.51
C ASN A 55 11.98 15.60 10.74
N ASN A 56 11.51 14.95 9.66
CA ASN A 56 10.41 15.46 8.83
C ASN A 56 9.39 14.35 8.54
N PRO A 57 8.11 14.47 8.96
CA PRO A 57 7.06 13.49 8.64
C PRO A 57 6.66 13.51 7.17
N ARG A 58 6.80 14.64 6.48
CA ARG A 58 6.35 14.91 5.11
C ARG A 58 7.45 14.61 4.09
N VAL A 59 7.79 13.33 3.94
CA VAL A 59 8.77 12.83 2.96
C VAL A 59 8.13 11.77 2.05
N GLY A 60 8.83 11.45 0.96
CA GLY A 60 8.37 10.48 -0.03
C GLY A 60 7.65 11.14 -1.21
N THR A 61 7.10 10.31 -2.08
CA THR A 61 6.52 10.71 -3.35
C THR A 61 5.09 11.21 -3.16
N LYS A 62 4.84 12.50 -3.45
CA LYS A 62 3.57 13.18 -3.15
C LYS A 62 2.32 12.42 -3.62
N ARG A 63 2.37 11.84 -4.83
CA ARG A 63 1.27 11.05 -5.41
C ARG A 63 0.83 9.85 -4.56
N TYR A 64 1.72 9.30 -3.74
CA TYR A 64 1.48 8.12 -2.90
C TYR A 64 1.27 8.47 -1.43
N MET A 65 1.32 9.76 -1.05
CA MET A 65 1.15 10.18 0.33
C MET A 65 -0.27 9.90 0.82
N ALA A 66 -0.37 9.41 2.06
CA ALA A 66 -1.64 9.16 2.72
C ALA A 66 -2.30 10.49 3.17
N PRO A 67 -3.62 10.50 3.36
CA PRO A 67 -4.36 11.71 3.74
C PRO A 67 -3.79 12.42 4.97
N GLU A 68 -3.42 11.68 6.01
CA GLU A 68 -2.86 12.23 7.25
C GLU A 68 -1.47 12.85 7.08
N VAL A 69 -0.72 12.45 6.05
CA VAL A 69 0.56 13.09 5.69
C VAL A 69 0.30 14.37 4.92
N LEU A 70 -0.69 14.34 4.00
CA LEU A 70 -1.10 15.49 3.19
C LEU A 70 -1.81 16.58 4.02
N SER A 71 -2.55 16.20 5.06
CA SER A 71 -3.22 17.13 5.97
C SER A 71 -2.35 17.56 7.15
N GLU A 72 -1.12 17.04 7.26
CA GLU A 72 -0.20 17.29 8.37
C GLU A 72 -0.79 16.88 9.75
N GLN A 73 -1.64 15.85 9.75
CA GLN A 73 -2.31 15.31 10.94
C GLN A 73 -1.77 13.94 11.39
N ILE A 74 -0.69 13.46 10.76
CA ILE A 74 -0.04 12.23 11.15
C ILE A 74 0.49 12.35 12.59
N ARG A 75 0.19 11.36 13.43
CA ARG A 75 0.75 11.24 14.78
C ARG A 75 2.19 10.77 14.70
N THR A 76 3.14 11.69 14.83
CA THR A 76 4.56 11.41 14.62
C THR A 76 5.18 10.58 15.74
N ASP A 77 4.64 10.70 16.95
CA ASP A 77 4.98 9.94 18.16
C ASP A 77 4.48 8.49 18.14
N CYS A 78 3.67 8.11 17.15
CA CYS A 78 3.08 6.78 17.05
C CYS A 78 3.62 6.02 15.84
N PHE A 79 4.45 5.00 16.07
CA PHE A 79 5.00 4.18 14.98
C PHE A 79 3.93 3.55 14.07
N GLU A 80 2.79 3.15 14.64
CA GLU A 80 1.67 2.59 13.89
C GLU A 80 1.19 3.53 12.78
N SER A 81 1.25 4.85 12.98
CA SER A 81 0.85 5.82 11.97
C SER A 81 1.68 5.67 10.69
N TYR A 82 3.00 5.52 10.78
CA TYR A 82 3.86 5.28 9.61
C TYR A 82 3.58 3.92 8.93
N LYS A 83 3.22 2.89 9.69
CA LYS A 83 2.77 1.64 9.07
C LYS A 83 1.48 1.83 8.30
N LYS A 84 0.56 2.65 8.78
CA LYS A 84 -0.71 2.93 8.08
C LYS A 84 -0.52 3.80 6.83
N THR A 85 0.51 4.65 6.77
CA THR A 85 0.86 5.36 5.52
C THR A 85 1.36 4.39 4.44
N ASP A 86 2.17 3.39 4.82
CA ASP A 86 2.62 2.36 3.87
C ASP A 86 1.45 1.53 3.32
N ILE A 87 0.42 1.27 4.14
CA ILE A 87 -0.77 0.51 3.71
C ILE A 87 -1.59 1.29 2.68
N TRP A 88 -1.74 2.60 2.86
CA TRP A 88 -2.36 3.46 1.86
C TRP A 88 -1.63 3.34 0.51
N ALA A 89 -0.32 3.54 0.53
CA ALA A 89 0.52 3.47 -0.66
C ALA A 89 0.52 2.07 -1.31
N TYR A 90 0.50 1.01 -0.50
CA TYR A 90 0.34 -0.36 -0.99
C TYR A 90 -0.96 -0.56 -1.77
N GLY A 91 -2.07 0.01 -1.30
CA GLY A 91 -3.35 -0.03 -2.02
C GLY A 91 -3.24 0.60 -3.42
N LEU A 92 -2.53 1.71 -3.53
CA LEU A 92 -2.28 2.39 -4.82
C LEU A 92 -1.41 1.53 -5.76
N VAL A 93 -0.38 0.87 -5.25
CA VAL A 93 0.42 -0.08 -6.04
C VAL A 93 -0.43 -1.28 -6.49
N LEU A 94 -1.30 -1.80 -5.62
CA LEU A 94 -2.19 -2.90 -5.97
C LEU A 94 -3.14 -2.50 -7.12
N TRP A 95 -3.60 -1.26 -7.13
CA TRP A 95 -4.40 -0.70 -8.23
C TRP A 95 -3.63 -0.64 -9.54
N GLU A 96 -2.37 -0.22 -9.53
CA GLU A 96 -1.51 -0.23 -10.73
C GLU A 96 -1.39 -1.66 -11.31
N ILE A 97 -1.26 -2.67 -10.44
CA ILE A 97 -1.16 -4.09 -10.84
C ILE A 97 -2.48 -4.59 -11.44
N THR A 98 -3.62 -4.33 -10.80
CA THR A 98 -4.93 -4.85 -11.27
C THR A 98 -5.35 -4.24 -12.60
N ARG A 99 -5.00 -2.98 -12.89
CA ARG A 99 -5.19 -2.37 -14.21
C ARG A 99 -4.54 -3.16 -15.33
N ARG A 100 -3.34 -3.69 -15.08
CA ARG A 100 -2.54 -4.46 -16.03
C ARG A 100 -2.86 -5.95 -16.05
N THR A 101 -3.86 -6.39 -15.30
CA THR A 101 -4.34 -7.77 -15.33
C THR A 101 -5.43 -7.93 -16.40
N VAL A 102 -5.27 -8.95 -17.25
CA VAL A 102 -6.23 -9.31 -18.31
C VAL A 102 -7.49 -9.89 -17.67
N VAL A 103 -8.66 -9.36 -18.05
CA VAL A 103 -9.97 -9.86 -17.64
C VAL A 103 -10.84 -10.03 -18.87
N ASN A 104 -11.32 -11.25 -19.10
CA ASN A 104 -12.15 -11.58 -20.27
C ASN A 104 -11.55 -11.10 -21.60
N GLY A 105 -10.23 -11.24 -21.77
CA GLY A 105 -9.50 -10.83 -22.97
C GLY A 105 -9.20 -9.32 -23.07
N THR A 106 -9.61 -8.52 -22.08
CA THR A 106 -9.40 -7.06 -22.07
C THR A 106 -8.40 -6.63 -20.99
N VAL A 107 -7.65 -5.56 -21.23
CA VAL A 107 -6.70 -4.99 -20.27
C VAL A 107 -6.61 -3.48 -20.43
N GLU A 108 -6.48 -2.74 -19.33
CA GLU A 108 -6.32 -1.29 -19.37
C GLU A 108 -4.86 -0.88 -19.49
N GLU A 109 -4.60 0.27 -20.11
CA GLU A 109 -3.27 0.87 -20.13
C GLU A 109 -2.74 1.17 -18.73
N TYR A 110 -1.41 1.12 -18.61
CA TYR A 110 -0.73 1.61 -17.41
C TYR A 110 -1.02 3.09 -17.23
N ARG A 111 -1.40 3.46 -16.01
CA ARG A 111 -1.54 4.84 -15.57
C ARG A 111 -1.06 4.93 -14.13
N PRO A 112 -0.41 6.03 -13.71
CA PRO A 112 -0.11 6.25 -12.31
C PRO A 112 -1.42 6.50 -11.52
N PRO A 113 -1.46 6.26 -10.20
CA PRO A 113 -2.63 6.59 -9.39
C PRO A 113 -3.01 8.07 -9.50
N PHE A 114 -4.30 8.39 -9.55
CA PHE A 114 -4.81 9.77 -9.73
C PHE A 114 -4.40 10.46 -11.04
N PHE A 115 -4.06 9.72 -12.10
CA PHE A 115 -3.65 10.31 -13.39
C PHE A 115 -4.71 11.21 -14.04
N ASP A 116 -5.96 11.00 -13.69
CA ASP A 116 -7.17 11.67 -14.17
C ASP A 116 -7.56 12.90 -13.33
N ALA A 117 -6.93 13.07 -12.15
CA ALA A 117 -7.25 14.13 -11.20
C ALA A 117 -6.10 15.10 -10.92
N VAL A 118 -4.84 14.73 -11.19
CA VAL A 118 -3.67 15.56 -10.90
C VAL A 118 -2.63 15.51 -12.04
N PRO A 119 -1.79 16.56 -12.24
CA PRO A 119 -0.74 16.56 -13.25
C PRO A 119 0.33 15.49 -13.00
N SER A 120 1.22 15.24 -13.98
CA SER A 120 2.22 14.17 -13.91
C SER A 120 3.18 14.27 -12.71
N ASP A 121 3.64 15.47 -12.38
CA ASP A 121 4.39 15.79 -11.16
C ASP A 121 3.55 16.68 -10.25
N PRO A 122 2.64 16.11 -9.43
CA PRO A 122 1.71 16.89 -8.64
C PRO A 122 2.42 17.59 -7.49
N SER A 123 1.99 18.82 -7.21
CA SER A 123 2.35 19.51 -5.98
C SER A 123 1.70 18.83 -4.78
N PHE A 124 2.09 19.27 -3.58
CA PHE A 124 1.44 18.79 -2.37
C PHE A 124 -0.02 19.26 -2.28
N GLU A 125 -0.30 20.49 -2.73
CA GLU A 125 -1.65 21.05 -2.70
C GLU A 125 -2.58 20.34 -3.68
N ASP A 126 -2.09 19.93 -4.85
CA ASP A 126 -2.87 19.13 -5.81
C ASP A 126 -3.34 17.82 -5.15
N MET A 127 -2.40 17.11 -4.50
CA MET A 127 -2.71 15.85 -3.83
C MET A 127 -3.60 16.05 -2.61
N LYS A 128 -3.33 17.07 -1.79
CA LYS A 128 -4.13 17.39 -0.61
C LYS A 128 -5.57 17.73 -1.00
N LYS A 129 -5.77 18.52 -2.05
CA LYS A 129 -7.09 18.82 -2.58
C LYS A 129 -7.84 17.54 -2.96
N VAL A 130 -7.26 16.71 -3.83
CA VAL A 130 -7.93 15.51 -4.34
C VAL A 130 -8.17 14.47 -3.23
N VAL A 131 -7.17 14.21 -2.39
CA VAL A 131 -7.21 13.12 -1.41
C VAL A 131 -7.87 13.50 -0.09
N CYS A 132 -7.68 14.73 0.40
CA CYS A 132 -8.18 15.15 1.71
C CYS A 132 -9.48 15.95 1.61
N VAL A 133 -9.55 16.91 0.67
CA VAL A 133 -10.72 17.80 0.53
C VAL A 133 -11.83 17.10 -0.23
N ASP A 134 -11.53 16.63 -1.43
CA ASP A 134 -12.50 15.98 -2.31
C ASP A 134 -12.68 14.48 -1.96
N GLN A 135 -11.83 13.95 -1.06
CA GLN A 135 -11.82 12.56 -0.57
C GLN A 135 -11.84 11.50 -1.67
N GLN A 136 -11.20 11.80 -2.81
CA GLN A 136 -11.16 10.90 -3.95
C GLN A 136 -10.11 9.79 -3.75
N THR A 137 -10.38 8.65 -4.38
CA THR A 137 -9.46 7.51 -4.52
C THR A 137 -9.45 7.09 -5.99
N PRO A 138 -8.44 6.34 -6.47
CA PRO A 138 -8.45 5.88 -7.85
C PRO A 138 -9.69 5.04 -8.16
N ASP A 139 -10.33 5.27 -9.31
CA ASP A 139 -11.52 4.53 -9.72
C ASP A 139 -11.21 3.04 -9.85
N ILE A 140 -12.12 2.18 -9.34
CA ILE A 140 -11.97 0.72 -9.40
C ILE A 140 -12.84 0.22 -10.55
N PRO A 141 -12.25 -0.20 -11.68
CA PRO A 141 -13.00 -0.59 -12.87
C PRO A 141 -13.97 -1.74 -12.59
N ASN A 142 -15.22 -1.61 -13.04
CA ASN A 142 -16.27 -2.60 -12.79
C ASN A 142 -15.91 -4.02 -13.27
N ARG A 143 -15.07 -4.14 -14.31
CA ARG A 143 -14.56 -5.43 -14.80
C ARG A 143 -13.81 -6.24 -13.74
N LEU A 144 -13.22 -5.60 -12.72
CA LEU A 144 -12.51 -6.34 -11.66
C LEU A 144 -13.49 -7.20 -10.84
N PHE A 145 -14.78 -6.85 -10.81
CA PHE A 145 -15.79 -7.61 -10.06
C PHE A 145 -16.32 -8.83 -10.82
N SER A 146 -16.05 -8.97 -12.13
CA SER A 146 -16.41 -10.19 -12.88
C SER A 146 -15.44 -11.35 -12.66
N ASP A 147 -14.29 -11.10 -12.03
CA ASP A 147 -13.32 -12.11 -11.65
C ASP A 147 -13.25 -12.23 -10.11
N SER A 148 -13.29 -13.45 -9.59
CA SER A 148 -13.38 -13.69 -8.14
C SER A 148 -12.11 -13.29 -7.39
N VAL A 149 -10.93 -13.40 -8.02
CA VAL A 149 -9.64 -12.99 -7.44
C VAL A 149 -9.55 -11.47 -7.41
N LEU A 150 -9.85 -10.83 -8.54
CA LEU A 150 -9.77 -9.37 -8.67
C LEU A 150 -10.82 -8.65 -7.83
N SER A 151 -11.99 -9.25 -7.62
CA SER A 151 -13.00 -8.75 -6.68
C SER A 151 -12.48 -8.70 -5.24
N VAL A 152 -11.69 -9.69 -4.82
CA VAL A 152 -11.03 -9.67 -3.50
C VAL A 152 -9.95 -8.59 -3.45
N LEU A 153 -9.15 -8.42 -4.52
CA LEU A 153 -8.16 -7.34 -4.58
C LEU A 153 -8.81 -5.95 -4.53
N ALA A 154 -9.94 -5.77 -5.21
CA ALA A 154 -10.73 -4.54 -5.17
C ALA A 154 -11.19 -4.18 -3.75
N ARG A 155 -11.61 -5.18 -2.97
CA ARG A 155 -11.95 -4.97 -1.55
C ARG A 155 -10.73 -4.59 -0.71
N ILE A 156 -9.59 -5.26 -0.92
CA ILE A 156 -8.34 -4.92 -0.23
C ILE A 156 -7.95 -3.46 -0.53
N MET A 157 -8.06 -3.00 -1.79
CA MET A 157 -7.78 -1.62 -2.17
C MET A 157 -8.67 -0.63 -1.38
N LYS A 158 -9.99 -0.85 -1.37
CA LYS A 158 -10.93 -0.02 -0.60
C LYS A 158 -10.58 0.03 0.89
N GLU A 159 -10.25 -1.12 1.49
CA GLU A 159 -9.88 -1.20 2.90
C GLU A 159 -8.47 -0.63 3.20
N CYS A 160 -7.62 -0.42 2.18
CA CYS A 160 -6.36 0.31 2.32
C CYS A 160 -6.54 1.83 2.24
N TRP A 161 -7.60 2.30 1.58
CA TRP A 161 -7.84 3.73 1.30
C TRP A 161 -8.83 4.41 2.25
N TYR A 162 -9.07 3.85 3.44
CA TYR A 162 -9.80 4.59 4.47
C TYR A 162 -9.06 5.87 4.86
N GLN A 163 -9.80 6.98 4.95
CA GLN A 163 -9.29 8.26 5.45
C GLN A 163 -8.74 8.11 6.87
N SER A 164 -9.49 7.42 7.74
CA SER A 164 -9.01 7.06 9.08
C SER A 164 -7.91 5.99 9.02
N PRO A 165 -6.68 6.28 9.49
CA PRO A 165 -5.57 5.32 9.40
C PRO A 165 -5.82 4.04 10.20
N SER A 166 -6.51 4.12 11.34
CA SER A 166 -6.80 2.96 12.20
C SER A 166 -7.73 1.94 11.54
N ALA A 167 -8.62 2.39 10.65
CA ALA A 167 -9.54 1.53 9.89
C ALA A 167 -8.85 0.74 8.77
N ARG A 168 -7.64 1.13 8.36
CA ARG A 168 -6.92 0.43 7.29
C ARG A 168 -6.48 -0.95 7.72
N LEU A 169 -6.36 -1.87 6.76
CA LEU A 169 -5.78 -3.18 6.98
C LEU A 169 -4.35 -3.12 7.56
N THR A 170 -3.87 -4.26 8.07
CA THR A 170 -2.44 -4.46 8.35
C THR A 170 -1.80 -5.28 7.24
N ALA A 171 -0.50 -5.11 7.01
CA ALA A 171 0.23 -5.90 6.02
C ALA A 171 0.12 -7.41 6.29
N LEU A 172 0.08 -7.82 7.56
CA LEU A 172 -0.12 -9.21 7.95
C LEU A 172 -1.52 -9.72 7.57
N ARG A 173 -2.57 -8.91 7.77
CA ARG A 173 -3.94 -9.27 7.37
C ARG A 173 -4.04 -9.41 5.86
N ILE A 174 -3.49 -8.47 5.09
CA ILE A 174 -3.42 -8.55 3.62
C ILE A 174 -2.72 -9.84 3.18
N LYS A 175 -1.52 -10.12 3.74
CA LYS A 175 -0.78 -11.36 3.45
C LYS A 175 -1.61 -12.62 3.72
N LYS A 176 -2.33 -12.68 4.85
CA LYS A 176 -3.20 -13.83 5.19
C LYS A 176 -4.35 -13.97 4.19
N THR A 177 -4.98 -12.87 3.79
CA THR A 177 -6.06 -12.87 2.79
C THR A 177 -5.56 -13.37 1.43
N LEU A 178 -4.44 -12.83 0.93
CA LEU A 178 -3.84 -13.24 -0.34
C LEU A 178 -3.38 -14.70 -0.33
N LYS A 179 -2.81 -15.17 0.79
CA LYS A 179 -2.45 -16.60 0.94
C LYS A 179 -3.68 -17.50 0.86
N LYS A 180 -4.77 -17.13 1.53
CA LYS A 180 -6.03 -17.90 1.46
C LYS A 180 -6.57 -17.95 0.03
N LEU A 181 -6.51 -16.83 -0.69
CA LEU A 181 -6.93 -16.73 -2.08
C LEU A 181 -6.08 -17.61 -3.01
N ASN A 182 -4.76 -17.56 -2.86
CA ASN A 182 -3.85 -18.43 -3.62
C ASN A 182 -4.14 -19.92 -3.36
N ASN A 183 -4.29 -20.31 -2.11
CA ASN A 183 -4.59 -21.69 -1.75
C ASN A 183 -5.94 -22.18 -2.30
N SER A 184 -6.93 -21.29 -2.50
CA SER A 184 -8.20 -21.66 -3.14
C SER A 184 -8.08 -21.86 -4.66
N LEU A 185 -7.08 -21.26 -5.31
CA LEU A 185 -6.81 -21.46 -6.74
C LEU A 185 -6.05 -22.77 -7.00
N GLU A 186 -5.24 -23.21 -6.05
CA GLU A 186 -4.46 -24.46 -6.15
C GLU A 186 -5.29 -25.73 -5.86
N LYS A 187 -6.50 -25.60 -5.31
CA LYS A 187 -7.39 -26.76 -5.09
C LYS A 187 -8.13 -27.10 -6.38
N PRO A 188 -8.03 -28.34 -6.90
CA PRO A 188 -8.86 -28.76 -8.03
C PRO A 188 -10.34 -28.65 -7.66
N LYS A 189 -11.16 -28.18 -8.60
CA LYS A 189 -12.62 -28.30 -8.47
C LYS A 189 -12.95 -29.80 -8.37
N PRO A 190 -13.79 -30.24 -7.43
CA PRO A 190 -14.30 -31.61 -7.48
C PRO A 190 -15.02 -31.81 -8.81
N GLU A 191 -14.71 -32.91 -9.50
CA GLU A 191 -15.42 -33.33 -10.71
C GLU A 191 -16.88 -33.60 -10.32
N GLU A 192 -17.83 -32.94 -11.01
CA GLU A 192 -19.27 -33.23 -10.96
C GLU A 192 -19.60 -34.43 -11.85
#